data_AF-A0A4R3KJ09-F1
#
_entry.id   AF-A0A4R3KJ09-F1
#
_cell.length_a   1.000
_cell.length_b   1.000
_cell.length_c   1.000
_cell.angle_alpha   90.00
_cell.angle_beta   90.00
_cell.angle_gamma   90.00
#
_symmetry.space_group_name_H-M   'P 1'
#
loop_
_entity.id
_entity.type
_entity.pdbx_description
1 polymer ?
#
loop_
_entity_poly.entity_id
_entity_poly.type
_entity_poly.pdbx_seq_one_letter_code
_entity_poly.pdbx_strand_id
1 'polypeptide(L)' 'MMVIGVGLFILFVSYIQLKPLFREKQKKEIYAYIGLMILAAYLAIGKMLNLYIPNPTNGIRLLFQPVQQWIDQLLN' A
#
# COMPACT_ATOMS: atom_id res chain seq x y z
N MET A 1 17.61 12.19 -6.38
CA MET A 1 16.59 12.88 -7.21
C MET A 1 15.24 12.17 -7.16
N MET A 2 15.06 10.95 -7.68
CA MET A 2 13.73 10.29 -7.79
C MET A 2 12.88 10.30 -6.51
N VAL A 3 13.46 9.97 -5.34
CA VAL A 3 12.74 9.98 -4.05
C VAL A 3 12.16 11.36 -3.70
N ILE A 4 12.87 12.45 -4.04
CA ILE A 4 12.39 13.82 -3.82
C ILE A 4 11.21 14.12 -4.76
N GLY A 5 11.29 13.69 -6.02
CA GLY A 5 10.18 13.81 -6.98
C GLY A 5 8.92 13.06 -6.53
N VAL A 6 9.08 11.84 -6.02
CA VAL A 6 7.98 11.06 -5.44
C VAL A 6 7.41 11.73 -4.18
N GLY A 7 8.26 12.25 -3.29
CA GLY A 7 7.81 13.01 -2.11
C GLY A 7 7.00 14.25 -2.47
N LEU A 8 7.47 15.04 -3.44
CA LEU A 8 6.74 16.23 -3.94
C LEU A 8 5.42 15.85 -4.63
N PHE A 9 5.40 14.76 -5.40
CA PHE A 9 4.17 14.25 -6.02
C PHE A 9 3.14 13.78 -4.97
N ILE A 10 3.59 13.04 -3.95
CA ILE A 10 2.76 12.63 -2.81
C ILE A 10 2.15 13.84 -2.10
N LEU A 11 2.95 14.88 -1.83
CA LEU A 11 2.47 16.13 -1.22
C LEU A 11 1.47 16.87 -2.11
N PHE A 12 1.70 16.93 -3.42
CA PHE A 12 0.81 17.58 -4.38
C PHE A 12 -0.56 16.89 -4.46
N VAL A 13 -0.58 15.56 -4.59
CA VAL A 13 -1.82 14.76 -4.56
C VAL A 13 -2.51 14.91 -3.20
N SER A 14 -1.75 14.85 -2.09
CA SER A 14 -2.31 15.03 -0.73
C SER A 14 -2.97 16.39 -0.55
N TYR A 15 -2.38 17.47 -1.07
CA TYR A 15 -2.98 18.81 -1.02
C TYR A 15 -4.31 18.87 -1.79
N ILE A 16 -4.38 18.25 -2.98
CA ILE A 16 -5.61 18.20 -3.77
C ILE A 16 -6.69 17.37 -3.06
N GLN A 17 -6.34 16.20 -2.52
CA GLN A 17 -7.29 15.27 -1.91
C GLN A 17 -7.81 15.73 -0.54
N LEU A 18 -6.95 16.30 0.31
CA LEU A 18 -7.33 16.73 1.66
C LEU A 18 -8.11 18.05 1.68
N LYS A 19 -7.91 18.93 0.69
CA LYS A 19 -8.59 20.24 0.59
C LYS A 19 -10.13 20.18 0.60
N PRO A 20 -10.82 19.28 -0.13
CA PRO A 20 -12.26 19.09 0.04
C PRO A 20 -12.62 18.43 1.37
N LEU A 21 -11.93 17.35 1.76
CA LEU A 21 -12.18 16.61 3.01
C LEU A 21 -12.14 17.51 4.27
N PHE A 22 -11.18 18.45 4.34
CA PHE A 22 -11.11 19.45 5.42
C PHE A 22 -12.26 20.46 5.38
N ARG A 23 -12.75 20.84 4.19
CA ARG A 23 -13.92 21.74 4.03
C ARG A 23 -15.22 21.06 4.47
N GLU A 24 -15.39 19.80 4.10
CA GLU A 24 -16.56 18.98 4.44
C GLU A 24 -16.47 18.38 5.87
N LYS A 25 -15.37 18.65 6.59
CA LYS A 25 -15.11 18.20 7.98
C LYS A 25 -15.17 16.67 8.16
N GLN A 26 -14.87 15.94 7.10
CA GLN A 26 -14.92 14.47 6.97
C GLN A 26 -13.73 13.81 7.70
N LYS A 27 -13.75 13.86 9.05
CA LYS A 27 -12.62 13.45 9.89
C LYS A 27 -12.25 11.96 9.74
N LYS A 28 -13.22 11.04 9.66
CA LYS A 28 -12.93 9.59 9.55
C LYS A 28 -12.16 9.30 8.27
N GLU A 29 -12.53 10.02 7.23
CA GLU A 29 -12.14 9.83 5.85
C GLU A 29 -10.78 10.50 5.60
N ILE A 30 -10.47 11.59 6.32
CA ILE A 30 -9.10 12.12 6.48
C ILE A 30 -8.18 11.07 7.13
N TYR A 31 -8.61 10.42 8.22
CA TYR A 31 -7.78 9.38 8.86
C TYR A 31 -7.56 8.16 7.95
N ALA A 32 -8.60 7.73 7.22
CA ALA A 32 -8.50 6.66 6.23
C ALA A 32 -7.53 7.03 5.10
N TYR A 33 -7.64 8.25 4.55
CA TYR A 33 -6.72 8.75 3.53
C TYR A 33 -5.27 8.78 4.03
N ILE A 34 -5.02 9.35 5.22
CA ILE A 34 -3.67 9.45 5.78
C ILE A 34 -3.07 8.05 6.01
N GLY A 35 -3.84 7.09 6.53
CA GLY A 35 -3.37 5.72 6.71
C GLY A 35 -2.96 5.05 5.39
N LEU A 36 -3.81 5.15 4.36
CA LEU A 36 -3.52 4.63 3.03
C LEU A 36 -2.33 5.34 2.36
N MET A 37 -2.22 6.66 2.53
CA MET A 37 -1.16 7.46 1.91
C MET A 37 0.21 7.23 2.57
N ILE A 38 0.26 6.98 3.88
CA ILE A 38 1.47 6.55 4.59
C ILE A 38 1.93 5.17 4.08
N LEU A 39 1.01 4.21 3.91
CA LEU A 39 1.32 2.90 3.35
C LEU A 39 1.84 3.02 1.90
N ALA A 40 1.18 3.81 1.06
CA ALA A 40 1.62 4.07 -0.30
C ALA A 40 3.01 4.73 -0.36
N ALA A 41 3.27 5.71 0.50
CA ALA A 41 4.57 6.38 0.60
C ALA A 41 5.67 5.42 1.07
N TYR A 42 5.41 4.61 2.11
CA TYR A 42 6.34 3.59 2.60
C TYR A 42 6.70 2.57 1.53
N LEU A 43 5.70 2.04 0.80
CA LEU A 43 5.92 1.06 -0.27
C LEU A 43 6.69 1.68 -1.45
N ALA A 44 6.34 2.89 -1.87
CA ALA A 44 6.99 3.56 -3.00
C ALA A 44 8.45 3.94 -2.68
N ILE A 45 8.69 4.59 -1.53
CA ILE A 45 10.02 5.04 -1.11
C ILE A 45 10.88 3.84 -0.71
N GLY A 46 10.34 2.89 0.04
CA GLY A 46 11.07 1.68 0.44
C GLY A 46 11.53 0.85 -0.77
N LYS A 47 10.67 0.71 -1.80
CA LYS A 47 11.06 0.06 -3.05
C LYS A 47 12.14 0.84 -3.81
N MET A 48 12.07 2.18 -3.86
CA MET A 48 13.13 3.01 -4.48
C MET A 48 14.47 2.95 -3.72
N LEU A 49 14.45 2.71 -2.42
CA LEU A 49 15.63 2.55 -1.58
C LEU A 49 16.13 1.08 -1.50
N ASN A 50 15.51 0.15 -2.24
CA ASN A 50 15.75 -1.29 -2.16
C ASN A 50 15.67 -1.87 -0.73
N LEU A 51 14.81 -1.30 0.13
CA LEU A 51 14.53 -1.87 1.44
C LEU A 51 13.79 -3.21 1.28
N TYR A 52 14.11 -4.17 2.14
CA TYR A 52 13.37 -5.43 2.22
C TYR A 52 11.95 -5.18 2.76
N ILE A 53 11.01 -5.01 1.85
CA ILE A 53 9.57 -4.98 2.15
C ILE A 53 9.07 -6.43 2.14
N PRO A 54 8.54 -6.97 3.25
CA PRO A 54 8.00 -8.32 3.27
C PRO A 54 6.77 -8.41 2.35
N ASN A 55 6.83 -9.30 1.36
CA ASN A 55 5.76 -9.45 0.38
C ASN A 55 4.55 -10.20 1.01
N PRO A 56 3.36 -9.57 1.15
CA PRO A 56 2.19 -10.22 1.76
C PRO A 56 1.72 -11.45 0.96
N THR A 57 2.00 -11.52 -0.33
CA THR A 57 1.72 -12.68 -1.19
C THR A 57 2.45 -13.94 -0.71
N ASN A 58 3.57 -13.82 0.01
CA ASN A 58 4.24 -14.97 0.61
C ASN A 58 3.43 -15.55 1.79
N GLY A 59 2.79 -14.68 2.59
CA GLY A 59 1.87 -15.12 3.65
C GLY A 59 0.59 -15.73 3.08
N ILE A 60 0.04 -15.15 2.01
CA ILE A 60 -1.10 -15.74 1.28
C ILE A 60 -0.73 -17.13 0.73
N ARG A 61 0.45 -17.27 0.10
CA ARG A 61 0.95 -18.58 -0.36
C ARG A 61 1.02 -19.61 0.76
N LEU A 62 1.53 -19.25 1.93
CA LEU A 62 1.59 -20.15 3.09
C LEU A 62 0.19 -20.68 3.51
N LEU A 63 -0.82 -19.80 3.48
CA LEU A 63 -2.21 -20.15 3.82
C LEU A 63 -2.90 -21.01 2.75
N PHE A 64 -2.60 -20.79 1.47
CA PHE A 64 -3.24 -21.49 0.35
C PHE A 64 -2.49 -22.76 -0.11
N GLN A 65 -1.22 -22.93 0.25
CA GLN A 65 -0.41 -24.11 -0.05
C GLN A 65 -1.08 -25.46 0.29
N PRO A 66 -1.73 -25.68 1.45
CA PRO A 66 -2.40 -26.95 1.72
C PRO A 66 -3.62 -27.19 0.82
N VAL A 67 -4.34 -26.13 0.42
CA VAL A 67 -5.47 -26.24 -0.54
C VAL A 67 -4.94 -26.60 -1.93
N GLN A 68 -3.82 -25.99 -2.33
CA GLN A 68 -3.16 -26.29 -3.60
C GLN A 68 -2.68 -27.75 -3.63
N GLN A 69 -2.01 -28.21 -2.58
CA GLN A 69 -1.58 -29.62 -2.45
C GLN A 69 -2.75 -30.62 -2.48
N TRP A 70 -3.90 -30.28 -1.91
CA TRP A 70 -5.09 -31.12 -1.96
C TRP A 70 -5.72 -31.20 -3.36
N ILE A 71 -5.70 -30.09 -4.10
CA ILE A 71 -6.13 -30.05 -5.52
C ILE A 71 -5.15 -30.82 -6.39
N ASP A 72 -3.84 -30.66 -6.18
CA ASP A 72 -2.79 -31.40 -6.90
C ASP A 72 -2.89 -32.93 -6.66
N GLN A 73 -3.42 -33.36 -5.50
CA GLN A 73 -3.71 -34.76 -5.17
C GLN A 73 -5.05 -35.30 -5.73
N LEU A 74 -5.93 -34.43 -6.25
CA LEU A 74 -7.21 -34.80 -6.87
C LEU A 74 -7.17 -34.79 -8.41
N LEU A 75 -6.10 -34.24 -8.98
CA LEU A 75 -5.90 -34.09 -10.43
C LEU A 75 -4.76 -34.95 -11.00
N ASN A 76 -4.15 -35.81 -10.17
CA ASN A 76 -3.18 -36.85 -10.54
C ASN A 76 -3.70 -38.23 -10.13
#